data_AF-A0A955ZUJ0-F1
#
_entry.id   AF-A0A955ZUJ0-F1
#
_cell.length_a   1.000
_cell.length_b   1.000
_cell.length_c   1.000
_cell.angle_alpha   90.00
_cell.angle_beta   90.00
_cell.angle_gamma   90.00
#
_symmetry.space_group_name_H-M   'P 1'
#
loop_
_entity.id
_entity.type
_entity.pdbx_description
1 polymer ?
#
loop_
_entity_poly.entity_id
_entity_poly.type
_entity_poly.pdbx_seq_one_letter_code
_entity_poly.pdbx_strand_id
1 'polypeptide(L)'
;MADRVIGVGELDVVHAPGDVIKTFALGSCVAAVLMDPKVRLIGMVHVALPDSATNPERAKSSPGYFADTGIPALLDRMVDAGMRRGETDLIVKLIGGATVLDIGKRFDVGRKNQLAVRKVLWSFGLAPRSEDVGGTISRTVEVDVDQGRTRISSARSEPWEI
;
A
#
# COMPACT_ATOMS: atom_id res chain seq x y z
N MET A 1 -11.04 -18.63 2.30
CA MET A 1 -10.45 -18.00 3.49
C MET A 1 -8.96 -18.24 3.46
N ALA A 2 -8.25 -17.43 2.70
CA ALA A 2 -6.80 -17.33 2.77
C ALA A 2 -6.43 -15.99 3.41
N ASP A 3 -5.72 -16.05 4.53
CA ASP A 3 -5.04 -14.88 5.08
C ASP A 3 -3.77 -14.64 4.27
N ARG A 4 -3.81 -13.63 3.39
CA ARG A 4 -2.67 -13.24 2.58
C ARG A 4 -1.84 -12.19 3.32
N VAL A 5 -0.68 -12.60 3.82
CA VAL A 5 0.29 -11.66 4.40
C VAL A 5 1.30 -11.26 3.33
N ILE A 6 1.49 -9.96 3.13
CA ILE A 6 2.56 -9.42 2.29
C ILE A 6 3.64 -8.76 3.14
N GLY A 7 4.90 -9.06 2.82
CA GLY A 7 6.09 -8.49 3.42
C GLY A 7 6.52 -7.17 2.76
N VAL A 8 7.67 -6.65 3.21
CA VAL A 8 8.25 -5.41 2.68
C VAL A 8 8.66 -5.61 1.22
N GLY A 9 8.12 -4.78 0.33
CA GLY A 9 8.38 -4.83 -1.11
C GLY A 9 7.60 -5.90 -1.87
N GLU A 10 6.70 -6.60 -1.18
CA GLU A 10 5.76 -7.51 -1.80
C GLU A 10 4.47 -6.78 -2.17
N LEU A 11 3.75 -7.37 -3.12
CA LEU A 11 2.43 -6.95 -3.55
C LEU A 11 1.61 -8.18 -3.88
N ASP A 12 0.31 -8.12 -3.59
CA ASP A 12 -0.60 -9.19 -3.96
C ASP A 12 -2.02 -8.65 -4.15
N VAL A 13 -2.89 -9.51 -4.69
CA VAL A 13 -4.27 -9.22 -5.00
C VAL A 13 -5.14 -10.36 -4.48
N VAL A 14 -6.28 -10.02 -3.87
CA VAL A 14 -7.27 -10.96 -3.35
C VAL A 14 -8.67 -10.57 -3.85
N HIS A 15 -9.53 -11.57 -4.07
CA HIS A 15 -10.89 -11.35 -4.58
C HIS A 15 -11.92 -12.41 -4.17
N ALA A 16 -11.51 -13.50 -3.51
CA ALA A 16 -12.48 -14.50 -3.09
C ALA A 16 -13.19 -14.05 -1.81
N PRO A 17 -14.50 -14.37 -1.64
CA PRO A 17 -15.21 -14.09 -0.40
C PRO A 17 -14.50 -14.70 0.82
N GLY A 18 -14.42 -13.94 1.91
CA GLY A 18 -13.69 -14.28 3.12
C GLY A 18 -12.16 -14.24 3.01
N ASP A 19 -11.58 -13.76 1.91
CA ASP A 19 -10.14 -13.49 1.86
C ASP A 19 -9.80 -12.18 2.58
N VAL A 20 -8.61 -12.17 3.15
CA VAL A 20 -8.05 -11.03 3.88
C VAL A 20 -6.62 -10.80 3.41
N ILE A 21 -6.26 -9.56 3.12
CA ILE A 21 -4.87 -9.16 2.83
C ILE A 21 -4.33 -8.27 3.95
N LYS A 22 -3.10 -8.56 4.40
CA LYS A 22 -2.51 -7.94 5.58
C LYS A 22 -1.04 -7.60 5.36
N THR A 23 -0.60 -6.48 5.92
CA THR A 23 0.83 -6.21 6.09
C THR A 23 1.13 -5.57 7.45
N PHE A 24 2.31 -5.88 7.97
CA PHE A 24 2.71 -5.55 9.33
C PHE A 24 3.75 -4.44 9.36
N ALA A 25 3.84 -3.76 10.50
CA ALA A 25 4.96 -2.90 10.88
C ALA A 25 5.32 -1.81 9.86
N LEU A 26 4.30 -1.14 9.31
CA LEU A 26 4.45 0.07 8.51
C LEU A 26 5.00 1.21 9.39
N GLY A 27 6.33 1.30 9.46
CA GLY A 27 7.07 2.44 9.99
C GLY A 27 7.12 3.56 8.95
N SER A 28 8.31 3.84 8.41
CA SER A 28 8.46 4.79 7.28
C SER A 28 7.92 4.25 5.95
N CYS A 29 7.69 2.95 5.84
CA CYS A 29 7.06 2.32 4.68
C CYS A 29 5.59 2.75 4.54
N VAL A 30 5.06 2.70 3.32
CA VAL A 30 3.67 3.04 3.01
C VAL A 30 3.01 1.85 2.34
N ALA A 31 1.88 1.40 2.86
CA ALA A 31 0.98 0.51 2.16
C ALA A 31 0.04 1.32 1.28
N ALA A 32 -0.04 0.96 -0.01
CA ALA A 32 -1.08 1.44 -0.90
C ALA A 32 -2.08 0.31 -1.14
N VAL A 33 -3.33 0.54 -0.76
CA VAL A 33 -4.46 -0.37 -0.98
C VAL A 33 -5.30 0.20 -2.12
N LEU A 34 -5.53 -0.61 -3.14
CA LEU A 34 -6.35 -0.29 -4.30
C LEU A 34 -7.52 -1.25 -4.36
N MET A 35 -8.74 -0.75 -4.43
CA MET A 35 -9.93 -1.59 -4.48
C MET A 35 -10.79 -1.24 -5.68
N ASP A 36 -11.16 -2.27 -6.44
CA ASP A 36 -12.18 -2.16 -7.48
C ASP A 36 -13.48 -2.82 -6.98
N PRO A 37 -14.49 -2.04 -6.57
CA PRO A 37 -15.76 -2.58 -6.09
C PRO A 37 -16.58 -3.26 -7.19
N LYS A 38 -16.32 -2.96 -8.48
CA LYS A 38 -17.08 -3.52 -9.61
C LYS A 38 -16.80 -5.01 -9.79
N VAL A 39 -15.57 -5.43 -9.48
CA VAL A 39 -15.12 -6.83 -9.58
C VAL A 39 -14.74 -7.45 -8.22
N ARG A 40 -14.99 -6.74 -7.11
CA ARG A 40 -14.66 -7.17 -5.73
C ARG A 40 -13.19 -7.56 -5.58
N LEU A 41 -12.31 -6.71 -6.08
CA LEU A 41 -10.87 -6.94 -6.13
C LEU A 41 -10.14 -5.99 -5.19
N ILE A 42 -9.21 -6.53 -4.39
CA ILE A 42 -8.37 -5.73 -3.49
C ILE A 42 -6.90 -6.04 -3.79
N GLY A 43 -6.17 -5.02 -4.21
CA GLY A 43 -4.72 -5.04 -4.35
C GLY A 43 -4.05 -4.30 -3.20
N MET A 44 -2.91 -4.82 -2.74
CA MET A 44 -2.07 -4.13 -1.75
C MET A 44 -0.59 -4.25 -2.12
N VAL A 45 0.16 -3.17 -1.94
CA VAL A 45 1.63 -3.14 -2.06
C VAL A 45 2.25 -2.51 -0.82
N HIS A 46 3.33 -3.09 -0.31
CA HIS A 46 4.12 -2.55 0.79
C HIS A 46 5.36 -1.83 0.25
N VAL A 47 5.27 -0.52 0.06
CA VAL A 47 6.36 0.30 -0.48
C VAL A 47 7.35 0.69 0.62
N ALA A 48 8.63 0.41 0.39
CA ALA A 48 9.72 0.74 1.33
C ALA A 48 10.48 2.00 0.97
N LEU A 49 10.67 2.27 -0.33
CA LEU A 49 11.47 3.37 -0.85
C LEU A 49 10.74 4.16 -1.96
N PRO A 50 11.12 5.41 -2.21
CA PRO A 50 10.38 6.26 -3.14
C PRO A 50 10.77 6.07 -4.61
N ASP A 51 11.99 5.62 -4.90
CA ASP A 51 12.58 5.68 -6.25
C ASP A 51 13.47 4.46 -6.53
N SER A 52 13.11 3.70 -7.57
CA SER A 52 13.82 2.51 -8.05
C SER A 52 15.21 2.78 -8.62
N ALA A 53 15.52 4.02 -9.05
CA ALA A 53 16.82 4.39 -9.58
C ALA A 53 17.95 4.22 -8.55
N THR A 54 17.60 4.19 -7.26
CA THR A 54 18.55 3.94 -6.17
C THR A 54 19.07 2.49 -6.14
N ASN A 55 18.30 1.52 -6.67
CA ASN A 55 18.71 0.13 -6.79
C ASN A 55 17.92 -0.59 -7.91
N PRO A 56 18.35 -0.45 -9.18
CA PRO A 56 17.66 -1.03 -10.34
C PRO A 56 17.54 -2.56 -10.31
N GLU A 57 18.54 -3.27 -9.79
CA GLU A 57 18.51 -4.74 -9.72
C GLU A 57 17.46 -5.24 -8.72
N ARG A 58 17.29 -4.53 -7.59
CA ARG A 58 16.20 -4.82 -6.66
C ARG A 58 14.84 -4.51 -7.26
N ALA A 59 14.73 -3.44 -8.06
CA ALA A 59 13.46 -3.07 -8.68
C ALA A 59 12.95 -4.15 -9.64
N LYS A 60 13.85 -4.87 -10.33
CA LYS A 60 13.50 -6.01 -11.20
C LYS A 60 13.00 -7.22 -10.42
N SER A 61 13.64 -7.54 -9.29
CA SER A 61 13.31 -8.74 -8.50
C SER A 61 12.18 -8.52 -7.49
N SER A 62 12.01 -7.28 -7.01
CA SER A 62 11.00 -6.88 -6.02
C SER A 62 10.46 -5.48 -6.39
N PRO A 63 9.61 -5.40 -7.41
CA PRO A 63 9.07 -4.13 -7.87
C PRO A 63 8.25 -3.41 -6.80
N GLY A 64 7.58 -4.15 -5.90
CA GLY A 64 6.83 -3.58 -4.78
C GLY A 64 7.68 -2.79 -3.79
N TYR A 65 9.01 -2.97 -3.80
CA TYR A 65 9.90 -2.28 -2.87
C TYR A 65 9.94 -0.76 -3.10
N PHE A 66 9.68 -0.31 -4.33
CA PHE A 66 9.71 1.10 -4.71
C PHE A 66 8.33 1.61 -5.15
N ALA A 67 8.04 2.88 -4.89
CA ALA A 67 6.75 3.47 -5.25
C ALA A 67 6.49 3.47 -6.77
N ASP A 68 7.51 3.85 -7.55
CA ASP A 68 7.48 4.02 -8.99
C ASP A 68 7.39 2.71 -9.78
N THR A 69 7.81 1.58 -9.19
CA THR A 69 7.65 0.25 -9.80
C THR A 69 6.53 -0.57 -9.17
N GLY A 70 6.25 -0.37 -7.88
CA GLY A 70 5.33 -1.19 -7.11
C GLY A 70 3.87 -0.92 -7.43
N ILE A 71 3.49 0.36 -7.58
CA ILE A 71 2.11 0.73 -7.95
C ILE A 71 1.77 0.28 -9.38
N PRO A 72 2.61 0.51 -10.41
CA PRO A 72 2.35 -0.04 -11.74
C PRO A 72 2.23 -1.56 -11.74
N ALA A 73 3.15 -2.27 -11.07
CA ALA A 73 3.11 -3.73 -11.00
C ALA A 73 1.84 -4.25 -10.29
N LEU A 74 1.37 -3.53 -9.26
CA LEU A 74 0.10 -3.86 -8.61
C LEU A 74 -1.09 -3.66 -9.55
N LEU A 75 -1.15 -2.53 -10.27
CA LEU A 75 -2.21 -2.27 -11.24
C LEU A 75 -2.24 -3.32 -12.35
N ASP A 76 -1.07 -3.73 -12.86
CA ASP A 76 -0.98 -4.80 -13.85
C ASP A 76 -1.53 -6.13 -13.31
N ARG A 77 -1.13 -6.52 -12.09
CA ARG A 77 -1.65 -7.71 -11.43
C ARG A 77 -3.15 -7.64 -11.16
N MET A 78 -3.67 -6.46 -10.85
CA MET A 78 -5.11 -6.26 -10.69
C MET A 78 -5.86 -6.43 -12.01
N VAL A 79 -5.31 -5.96 -13.13
CA VAL A 79 -5.92 -6.20 -14.44
C VAL A 79 -5.89 -7.67 -14.81
N ASP A 80 -4.77 -8.36 -14.54
CA ASP A 80 -4.67 -9.81 -14.78
C ASP A 80 -5.70 -10.60 -13.95
N ALA A 81 -6.10 -10.05 -12.79
CA ALA A 81 -7.14 -10.59 -11.92
C ALA A 81 -8.57 -10.12 -12.25
N GLY A 82 -8.76 -9.37 -13.35
CA GLY A 82 -10.07 -9.01 -13.88
C GLY A 82 -10.47 -7.53 -13.74
N MET A 83 -9.62 -6.66 -13.19
CA MET A 83 -9.84 -5.20 -13.26
C MET A 83 -9.77 -4.73 -14.72
N ARG A 84 -10.56 -3.73 -15.10
CA ARG A 84 -10.44 -3.16 -16.45
C ARG A 84 -9.14 -2.37 -16.60
N ARG A 85 -8.45 -2.55 -17.72
CA ARG A 85 -7.26 -1.76 -18.08
C ARG A 85 -7.64 -0.27 -18.14
N GLY A 86 -6.89 0.57 -17.41
CA GLY A 86 -7.16 2.01 -17.35
C GLY A 86 -8.34 2.40 -16.45
N GLU A 87 -8.83 1.50 -15.59
CA GLU A 87 -9.82 1.84 -14.57
C GLU A 87 -9.25 2.87 -13.59
N THR A 88 -9.93 4.01 -13.43
CA THR A 88 -9.52 5.12 -12.57
C THR A 88 -10.44 5.32 -11.37
N ASP A 89 -11.59 4.63 -11.34
CA ASP A 89 -12.57 4.71 -10.26
C ASP A 89 -12.27 3.66 -9.17
N LEU A 90 -11.02 3.67 -8.71
CA LEU A 90 -10.55 2.79 -7.63
C LEU A 90 -10.66 3.50 -6.29
N ILE A 91 -11.03 2.75 -5.26
CA ILE A 91 -10.91 3.24 -3.89
C ILE A 91 -9.46 3.05 -3.46
N VAL A 92 -8.76 4.16 -3.27
CA VAL A 92 -7.36 4.16 -2.85
C VAL A 92 -7.26 4.52 -1.38
N LYS A 93 -6.55 3.70 -0.60
CA LYS A 93 -6.24 4.00 0.80
C LYS A 93 -4.74 3.91 1.07
N LEU A 94 -4.21 4.91 1.77
CA LEU A 94 -2.78 4.96 2.12
C LEU A 94 -2.58 4.83 3.62
N ILE A 95 -1.70 3.91 4.04
CA ILE A 95 -1.44 3.65 5.46
C ILE A 95 0.07 3.60 5.71
N GLY A 96 0.56 4.22 6.79
CA GLY A 96 1.96 4.13 7.22
C GLY A 96 2.74 5.44 7.10
N GLY A 97 4.00 5.40 6.68
CA GLY A 97 4.83 6.59 6.49
C GLY A 97 5.16 7.34 7.79
N ALA A 98 5.14 6.66 8.93
CA ALA A 98 5.49 7.21 10.23
C ALA A 98 6.99 7.57 10.34
N THR A 99 7.29 8.54 11.19
CA THR A 99 8.66 8.91 11.58
C THR A 99 8.96 8.30 12.95
N VAL A 100 9.48 7.07 12.96
CA VAL A 100 9.65 6.27 14.19
C VAL A 100 10.97 6.57 14.91
N LEU A 101 11.98 7.09 14.20
CA LEU A 101 13.31 7.42 14.73
C LEU A 101 13.84 8.66 14.01
N ASP A 102 13.78 9.84 14.64
CA ASP A 102 14.48 11.01 14.10
C ASP A 102 15.11 11.87 15.20
N ILE A 103 16.33 11.48 15.60
CA ILE A 103 17.29 12.40 16.21
C ILE A 103 17.93 13.18 15.07
N GLY A 104 17.23 14.19 14.54
CA GLY A 104 17.85 15.24 13.72
C GLY A 104 17.38 15.46 12.28
N LYS A 105 16.07 15.44 11.97
CA LYS A 105 15.36 16.10 10.85
C LYS A 105 15.98 15.98 9.43
N ARG A 106 16.96 15.11 9.19
CA ARG A 106 17.74 15.05 7.94
C ARG A 106 17.28 13.97 6.97
N PHE A 107 16.48 12.99 7.42
CA PHE A 107 16.03 11.89 6.58
C PHE A 107 14.59 11.48 6.88
N ASP A 108 13.62 12.31 6.49
CA ASP A 108 12.19 11.98 6.54
C ASP A 108 11.82 11.02 5.39
N VAL A 109 12.24 9.76 5.51
CA VAL A 109 11.95 8.69 4.55
C VAL A 109 10.44 8.46 4.45
N GLY A 110 9.72 8.55 5.57
CA GLY A 110 8.26 8.39 5.62
C GLY A 110 7.55 9.39 4.72
N ARG A 111 7.86 10.68 4.85
CA ARG A 111 7.31 11.72 3.99
C ARG A 111 7.71 11.55 2.53
N LYS A 112 8.96 11.17 2.23
CA LYS A 112 9.39 10.90 0.86
C LYS A 112 8.59 9.76 0.22
N ASN A 113 8.36 8.67 0.96
CA ASN A 113 7.54 7.56 0.51
C ASN A 113 6.09 7.98 0.25
N GLN A 114 5.48 8.73 1.18
CA GLN A 114 4.12 9.25 1.00
C GLN A 114 4.00 10.11 -0.27
N LEU A 115 4.93 11.03 -0.49
CA LEU A 115 4.93 11.90 -1.66
C LEU A 115 5.13 11.13 -2.96
N ALA A 116 6.04 10.14 -2.97
CA ALA A 116 6.29 9.31 -4.14
C ALA A 116 5.07 8.45 -4.50
N VAL A 117 4.46 7.79 -3.51
CA VAL A 117 3.23 6.99 -3.70
C VAL A 117 2.11 7.85 -4.28
N ARG A 118 1.87 9.05 -3.73
CA ARG A 118 0.87 10.00 -4.27
C ARG A 118 1.19 10.43 -5.69
N LYS A 119 2.43 10.78 -5.97
CA LYS A 119 2.88 11.20 -7.30
C LYS A 119 2.62 10.11 -8.34
N VAL A 120 2.95 8.86 -8.01
CA VAL A 120 2.75 7.74 -8.92
C VAL A 120 1.26 7.48 -9.12
N LEU A 121 0.46 7.43 -8.05
CA LEU A 121 -1.00 7.30 -8.16
C LEU A 121 -1.61 8.37 -9.07
N TRP A 122 -1.22 9.64 -8.90
CA TRP A 122 -1.71 10.73 -9.74
C TRP A 122 -1.35 10.56 -11.21
N SER A 123 -0.20 9.97 -11.54
CA SER A 123 0.16 9.69 -12.94
C SER A 123 -0.76 8.65 -13.60
N PHE A 124 -1.45 7.84 -12.80
CA PHE A 124 -2.51 6.91 -13.25
C PHE A 124 -3.93 7.47 -13.10
N GLY A 125 -4.08 8.77 -12.77
CA GLY A 125 -5.39 9.39 -12.53
C GLY A 125 -6.05 8.95 -11.22
N LEU A 126 -5.29 8.37 -10.29
CA LEU A 126 -5.78 7.89 -9.00
C LEU A 126 -5.45 8.89 -7.89
N ALA A 127 -6.33 9.01 -6.90
CA ALA A 127 -6.12 9.83 -5.71
C ALA A 127 -6.59 9.08 -4.45
N PRO A 128 -5.90 9.24 -3.30
CA PRO A 128 -6.34 8.66 -2.03
C PRO A 128 -7.74 9.15 -1.64
N ARG A 129 -8.63 8.21 -1.33
CA ARG A 129 -9.97 8.48 -0.78
C ARG A 129 -9.94 8.59 0.74
N SER A 130 -9.13 7.77 1.40
CA SER A 130 -8.81 7.89 2.82
C SER A 130 -7.35 7.55 3.09
N GLU A 131 -6.83 8.07 4.19
CA GLU A 131 -5.42 7.89 4.53
C GLU A 131 -5.18 7.96 6.04
N ASP A 132 -4.29 7.09 6.50
CA ASP A 132 -3.71 7.14 7.83
C ASP A 132 -2.18 7.10 7.71
N VAL A 133 -1.62 8.27 7.41
CA VAL A 133 -0.20 8.42 7.12
C VAL A 133 0.50 9.35 8.11
N GLY A 134 1.82 9.21 8.25
CA GLY A 134 2.64 10.05 9.12
C GLY A 134 2.54 9.66 10.59
N GLY A 135 2.71 10.63 11.49
CA GLY A 135 2.81 10.40 12.93
C GLY A 135 4.09 9.66 13.33
N THR A 136 4.10 9.10 14.53
CA THR A 136 5.29 8.50 15.16
C THR A 136 5.12 7.02 15.50
N ILE A 137 3.96 6.44 15.19
CA ILE A 137 3.63 5.05 15.51
C ILE A 137 3.69 4.16 14.26
N SER A 138 4.20 2.95 14.41
CA SER A 138 4.09 1.93 13.36
C SER A 138 2.66 1.37 13.30
N ARG A 139 2.24 0.94 12.11
CA ARG A 139 0.89 0.45 11.86
C ARG A 139 0.91 -0.94 11.21
N THR A 140 -0.10 -1.74 11.52
CA THR A 140 -0.45 -2.95 10.80
C THR A 140 -1.79 -2.68 10.13
N VAL A 141 -1.94 -3.06 8.86
CA VAL A 141 -3.18 -2.90 8.11
C VAL A 141 -3.67 -4.27 7.66
N GLU A 142 -4.98 -4.47 7.78
CA GLU A 142 -5.73 -5.63 7.34
C GLU A 142 -6.92 -5.15 6.51
N VAL A 143 -7.19 -5.83 5.39
CA VAL A 143 -8.33 -5.51 4.52
C VAL A 143 -9.06 -6.78 4.13
N ASP A 144 -10.37 -6.82 4.38
CA ASP A 144 -11.23 -7.94 4.00
C ASP A 144 -11.91 -7.69 2.64
N VAL A 145 -12.08 -8.75 1.85
CA VAL A 145 -12.73 -8.68 0.52
C VAL A 145 -14.24 -8.48 0.61
N ASP A 146 -14.88 -8.94 1.69
CA ASP A 146 -16.33 -8.99 1.76
C ASP A 146 -16.98 -7.62 1.88
N GLN A 147 -16.35 -6.75 2.66
CA GLN A 147 -16.83 -5.42 3.03
C GLN A 147 -15.84 -4.32 2.63
N GLY A 148 -14.60 -4.67 2.29
CA GLY A 148 -13.54 -3.69 2.00
C GLY A 148 -13.16 -2.86 3.23
N ARG A 149 -13.39 -3.38 4.45
CA ARG A 149 -13.03 -2.66 5.67
C ARG A 149 -11.53 -2.68 5.81
N THR A 150 -10.97 -1.53 6.13
CA THR A 150 -9.53 -1.36 6.31
C THR A 150 -9.27 -1.15 7.78
N ARG A 151 -8.89 -2.24 8.46
CA ARG A 151 -8.61 -2.22 9.89
C ARG A 151 -7.14 -1.92 10.11
N ILE A 152 -6.87 -0.90 10.91
CA ILE A 152 -5.54 -0.48 11.31
C ILE A 152 -5.34 -0.80 12.78
N SER A 153 -4.15 -1.27 13.13
CA SER A 153 -3.76 -1.50 14.52
C SER A 153 -2.32 -1.05 14.76
N SER A 154 -2.03 -0.69 16.00
CA SER A 154 -0.69 -0.36 16.46
C SER A 154 -0.48 -0.94 17.86
N ALA A 155 0.75 -1.24 18.24
CA ALA A 155 1.06 -1.85 19.55
C ALA A 155 0.60 -1.01 20.76
N ARG A 156 0.35 0.29 20.56
CA ARG A 156 0.02 1.25 21.63
C ARG A 156 -1.39 1.84 21.51
N SER A 157 -2.24 1.31 20.63
CA SER A 157 -3.56 1.89 20.34
C SER A 157 -4.61 0.82 20.06
N GLU A 158 -5.83 1.08 20.51
CA GLU A 158 -7.02 0.32 20.09
C GLU A 158 -7.10 0.31 18.55
N PRO A 159 -7.47 -0.80 17.90
CA PRO A 159 -7.66 -0.84 16.45
C PRO A 159 -8.73 0.15 15.97
N TRP A 160 -8.54 0.72 14.79
CA TRP A 160 -9.48 1.65 14.16
C TRP A 160 -9.66 1.34 12.67
N GLU A 161 -10.62 2.00 12.02
CA GLU A 161 -10.96 1.80 10.61
C GLU A 161 -10.96 3.12 9.84
N ILE A 162 -10.62 3.06 8.54
CA ILE A 162 -10.63 4.19 7.59
C ILE A 162 -11.26 3.80 6.24
#